data_AF-A0A7Y3HAM6-F1
#
_entry.id   AF-A0A7Y3HAM6-F1
#
_cell.length_a   1.000
_cell.length_b   1.000
_cell.length_c   1.000
_cell.angle_alpha   90.00
_cell.angle_beta   90.00
_cell.angle_gamma   90.00
#
_symmetry.space_group_name_H-M   'P 1'
#
loop_
_entity.id
_entity.type
_entity.pdbx_description
1 polymer ?
#
loop_
_entity_poly.entity_id
_entity_poly.type
_entity_poly.pdbx_seq_one_letter_code
_entity_poly.pdbx_strand_id
1 'polypeptide(L)'
;LQHMGIAEPAAEHVSEAVIKLRTRKLPNPELIGNAGSFFKNPQLALEDAWQLAKRFPGLPVHQLGNDTAKLSAAWMIEHCGLKGLRRGDAAVSGQHALVLVNHGTASGMDILALATEVAGTVKNEFGIALQPEPYIFGAPSQWPWQQAQAPVAGP
;
A
#
# COMPACT_ATOMS: atom_id res chain seq x y z
N LEU A 1 22.45 10.82 -2.01
CA LEU A 1 23.91 10.62 -1.81
C LEU A 1 24.68 11.91 -2.06
N GLN A 2 24.49 12.63 -3.18
CA GLN A 2 25.04 13.98 -3.37
C GLN A 2 24.62 14.97 -2.25
N HIS A 3 23.35 14.97 -1.84
CA HIS A 3 22.87 15.75 -0.69
C HIS A 3 23.43 15.31 0.68
N MET A 4 24.13 14.17 0.75
CA MET A 4 24.85 13.70 1.94
C MET A 4 26.35 14.05 1.87
N GLY A 5 26.80 14.76 0.83
CA GLY A 5 28.21 15.15 0.64
C GLY A 5 29.13 13.99 0.23
N ILE A 6 28.58 12.88 -0.26
CA ILE A 6 29.34 11.66 -0.55
C ILE A 6 29.72 11.64 -2.04
N ALA A 7 31.01 11.81 -2.32
CA ALA A 7 31.57 11.83 -3.67
C ALA A 7 31.72 10.41 -4.26
N GLU A 8 32.09 9.42 -3.45
CA GLU A 8 32.19 8.01 -3.84
C GLU A 8 31.27 7.14 -2.97
N PRO A 9 30.14 6.67 -3.53
CA PRO A 9 29.16 5.90 -2.75
C PRO A 9 29.62 4.45 -2.50
N ALA A 10 29.96 4.15 -1.25
CA ALA A 10 30.07 2.78 -0.73
C ALA A 10 28.69 2.19 -0.37
N ALA A 11 28.62 0.87 -0.23
CA ALA A 11 27.38 0.14 0.11
C ALA A 11 26.73 0.61 1.42
N GLU A 12 27.53 1.00 2.41
CA GLU A 12 27.07 1.54 3.69
C GLU A 12 26.30 2.86 3.53
N HIS A 13 26.74 3.73 2.63
CA HIS A 13 26.08 5.00 2.34
C HIS A 13 24.72 4.82 1.64
N VAL A 14 24.61 3.81 0.78
CA VAL A 14 23.35 3.41 0.16
C VAL A 14 22.40 2.87 1.23
N SER A 15 22.89 1.99 2.10
CA SER A 15 22.13 1.44 3.23
C SER A 15 21.59 2.54 4.15
N GLU A 16 22.45 3.49 4.55
CA GLU A 16 22.05 4.60 5.42
C GLU A 16 21.00 5.51 4.75
N ALA A 17 21.16 5.82 3.46
CA ALA A 17 20.18 6.59 2.71
C ALA A 17 18.83 5.86 2.60
N VAL A 18 18.84 4.55 2.40
CA VAL A 18 17.63 3.71 2.37
C VAL A 18 16.96 3.69 3.74
N ILE A 19 17.70 3.51 4.83
CA ILE A 19 17.18 3.53 6.21
C ILE A 19 16.53 4.89 6.50
N LYS A 20 17.19 6.00 6.18
CA LYS A 20 16.66 7.36 6.35
C LYS A 20 15.39 7.60 5.52
N LEU A 21 15.32 7.09 4.29
CA LEU A 21 14.12 7.21 3.46
C LEU A 21 12.96 6.37 4.01
N ARG A 22 13.24 5.13 4.45
CA ARG A 22 12.23 4.20 4.98
C ARG A 22 11.63 4.70 6.28
N THR A 23 12.46 5.15 7.23
CA THR A 23 11.99 5.68 8.53
C THR A 23 11.12 6.94 8.41
N ARG A 24 11.32 7.76 7.37
CA ARG A 24 10.46 8.91 7.08
C ARG A 24 9.13 8.54 6.45
N LYS A 25 9.12 7.50 5.60
CA LYS A 25 7.94 7.11 4.80
C LYS A 25 7.10 6.02 5.44
N LEU A 26 7.65 5.19 6.31
CA LEU A 26 6.96 4.03 6.87
C LEU A 26 6.93 4.13 8.39
N PRO A 27 5.77 3.90 9.03
CA PRO A 27 5.70 3.87 10.49
C PRO A 27 6.51 2.70 11.03
N ASN A 28 7.30 2.94 12.08
CA ASN A 28 8.07 1.89 12.74
C ASN A 28 7.10 0.89 13.44
N PRO A 29 7.09 -0.40 13.06
CA PRO A 29 6.24 -1.42 13.68
C PRO A 29 6.42 -1.57 15.20
N GLU A 30 7.61 -1.26 15.73
CA GLU A 30 7.90 -1.29 17.17
C GLU A 30 7.23 -0.14 17.94
N LEU A 31 6.88 0.94 17.24
CA LEU A 31 6.21 2.11 17.83
C LEU A 31 4.70 2.09 17.58
N ILE A 32 4.28 1.56 16.42
CA ILE A 32 2.87 1.45 16.05
C ILE A 32 2.68 0.20 15.20
N GLY A 33 1.84 -0.73 15.68
CA GLY A 33 1.68 -2.03 15.06
C GLY A 33 1.23 -1.91 13.61
N ASN A 34 2.01 -2.46 12.67
CA ASN A 34 1.68 -2.49 11.25
C ASN A 34 2.41 -3.62 10.53
N ALA A 35 1.94 -3.99 9.34
CA ALA A 35 2.52 -5.04 8.50
C ALA A 35 3.20 -4.47 7.23
N GLY A 36 3.65 -3.21 7.27
CA GLY A 36 4.12 -2.50 6.08
C GLY A 36 2.98 -2.10 5.15
N SER A 37 3.25 -2.09 3.84
CA SER A 37 2.20 -1.81 2.84
C SER A 37 1.13 -2.90 2.92
N PHE A 38 -0.09 -2.51 3.22
CA PHE A 38 -1.21 -3.44 3.29
C PHE A 38 -1.70 -3.83 1.90
N PHE A 39 -1.64 -2.93 0.91
CA PHE A 39 -2.07 -3.21 -0.46
C PHE A 39 -0.90 -3.19 -1.44
N LYS A 40 -0.98 -4.07 -2.44
CA LYS A 40 -0.12 -4.04 -3.62
C LYS A 40 -0.49 -2.85 -4.51
N ASN A 41 0.50 -2.34 -5.23
CA ASN A 41 0.24 -1.39 -6.32
C ASN A 41 -0.37 -2.14 -7.51
N PRO A 42 -1.55 -1.72 -8.03
CA PRO A 42 -2.22 -2.42 -9.11
C PRO A 42 -1.41 -2.32 -10.41
N GLN A 43 -1.48 -3.39 -11.20
CA GLN A 43 -0.86 -3.47 -12.52
C GLN A 43 -1.96 -3.64 -13.57
N LEU A 44 -1.89 -2.85 -14.63
CA LEU A 44 -2.86 -2.82 -15.72
C LEU A 44 -2.14 -2.82 -17.07
N ALA A 45 -2.90 -3.09 -18.14
CA ALA A 45 -2.44 -2.79 -19.48
C ALA A 45 -2.06 -1.31 -19.59
N LEU A 46 -1.01 -1.01 -20.35
CA LEU A 46 -0.47 0.34 -20.46
C LEU A 46 -1.52 1.35 -20.95
N GLU A 47 -2.34 0.95 -21.93
CA GLU A 47 -3.43 1.79 -22.44
C GLU A 47 -4.45 2.13 -21.36
N ASP A 48 -4.94 1.14 -20.61
CA ASP A 48 -5.91 1.34 -19.53
C ASP A 48 -5.36 2.26 -18.43
N ALA A 49 -4.07 2.09 -18.09
CA ALA A 49 -3.38 2.94 -17.14
C ALA A 49 -3.35 4.41 -17.58
N TRP A 50 -3.08 4.66 -18.88
CA TRP A 50 -3.09 6.02 -19.42
C TRP A 50 -4.49 6.61 -19.54
N GLN A 51 -5.50 5.82 -19.88
CA GLN A 51 -6.89 6.28 -19.87
C GLN A 51 -7.33 6.69 -18.48
N LEU A 52 -6.95 5.92 -17.45
CA LEU A 52 -7.23 6.27 -16.06
C LEU A 52 -6.49 7.55 -15.64
N ALA A 53 -5.23 7.72 -16.02
CA ALA A 53 -4.45 8.92 -15.71
C ALA A 53 -4.99 10.19 -16.39
N LYS A 54 -5.65 10.07 -17.56
CA LYS A 54 -6.37 11.20 -18.18
C LYS A 54 -7.59 11.62 -17.35
N ARG A 55 -8.33 10.66 -16.80
CA ARG A 55 -9.50 10.92 -15.94
C ARG A 55 -9.10 11.43 -14.55
N PHE A 56 -7.95 11.00 -14.04
CA PHE A 56 -7.43 11.38 -12.72
C PHE A 56 -6.05 12.05 -12.86
N PRO A 57 -6.01 13.35 -13.21
CA PRO A 57 -4.77 14.09 -13.34
C PRO A 57 -3.91 13.98 -12.07
N GLY A 58 -2.65 13.60 -12.24
CA GLY A 58 -1.69 13.42 -11.14
C GLY A 58 -1.56 11.99 -10.64
N LEU A 59 -2.37 11.04 -11.12
CA LEU A 59 -2.18 9.62 -10.84
C LEU A 59 -0.80 9.14 -11.33
N PRO A 60 0.09 8.66 -10.45
CA PRO A 60 1.40 8.16 -10.87
C PRO A 60 1.27 6.85 -11.66
N VAL A 61 1.78 6.86 -12.89
CA VAL A 61 1.87 5.70 -13.78
C VAL A 61 3.34 5.34 -13.99
N HIS A 62 3.72 4.13 -13.63
CA HIS A 62 5.07 3.60 -13.84
C HIS A 62 5.03 2.44 -14.82
N GLN A 63 5.49 2.67 -16.05
CA GLN A 63 5.62 1.63 -17.05
C GLN A 63 6.62 0.55 -16.58
N LEU A 64 6.21 -0.72 -16.64
CA LEU A 64 7.02 -1.88 -16.23
C LEU A 64 7.58 -2.68 -17.41
N GLY A 65 7.08 -2.43 -18.62
CA GLY A 65 7.46 -3.08 -19.87
C GLY A 65 6.69 -2.45 -21.03
N ASN A 66 6.62 -3.12 -22.17
CA ASN A 66 5.98 -2.54 -23.35
C ASN A 66 4.48 -2.31 -23.16
N ASP A 67 3.78 -3.24 -22.51
CA ASP A 67 2.31 -3.26 -22.49
C ASP A 67 1.71 -3.22 -21.07
N THR A 68 2.52 -3.01 -20.04
CA THR A 68 2.06 -3.03 -18.64
C THR A 68 2.58 -1.83 -17.87
N ALA A 69 1.71 -1.26 -17.03
CA ALA A 69 2.06 -0.23 -16.09
C ALA A 69 1.56 -0.54 -14.68
N LYS A 70 2.29 -0.01 -13.70
CA LYS A 70 1.95 -0.05 -12.28
C LYS A 70 1.47 1.32 -11.84
N LEU A 71 0.34 1.35 -11.15
CA LEU A 71 -0.24 2.58 -10.61
C LEU A 71 0.02 2.69 -9.11
N SER A 72 0.05 3.91 -8.59
CA SER A 72 0.23 4.14 -7.14
C SER A 72 -1.08 3.95 -6.37
N ALA A 73 -1.20 2.84 -5.64
CA ALA A 73 -2.32 2.62 -4.73
C ALA A 73 -2.32 3.60 -3.54
N ALA A 74 -1.13 4.01 -3.06
CA ALA A 74 -1.02 5.05 -2.04
C ALA A 74 -1.72 6.33 -2.48
N TRP A 75 -1.47 6.76 -3.73
CA TRP A 75 -2.06 7.97 -4.29
C TRP A 75 -3.57 7.83 -4.44
N MET A 76 -4.08 6.68 -4.90
CA MET A 76 -5.52 6.44 -5.00
C MET A 76 -6.21 6.53 -3.63
N ILE A 77 -5.62 5.95 -2.58
CA ILE A 77 -6.15 6.02 -1.21
C ILE A 77 -6.13 7.47 -0.69
N GLU A 78 -5.06 8.22 -0.96
CA GLU A 78 -4.97 9.65 -0.62
C GLU A 78 -6.00 10.49 -1.38
N HIS A 79 -6.20 10.21 -2.68
CA HIS A 79 -7.16 10.91 -3.52
C HIS A 79 -8.59 10.72 -3.02
N CYS A 80 -8.93 9.54 -2.52
CA CYS A 80 -10.21 9.28 -1.85
C CYS A 80 -10.33 9.92 -0.45
N GLY A 81 -9.32 10.67 0.03
CA GLY A 81 -9.32 11.31 1.34
C GLY A 81 -9.18 10.34 2.51
N LEU A 82 -8.67 9.13 2.28
CA LEU A 82 -8.66 8.06 3.29
C LEU A 82 -7.39 8.05 4.15
N LYS A 83 -6.38 8.87 3.84
CA LYS A 83 -5.16 8.98 4.66
C LYS A 83 -5.49 9.54 6.03
N GLY A 84 -5.09 8.83 7.08
CA GLY A 84 -5.46 9.18 8.45
C GLY A 84 -6.87 8.74 8.86
N LEU A 85 -7.63 8.08 7.98
CA LEU A 85 -8.93 7.52 8.33
C LEU A 85 -8.79 6.55 9.50
N ARG A 86 -9.60 6.72 10.54
CA ARG A 86 -9.56 5.92 11.76
C ARG A 86 -10.92 5.31 12.08
N ARG A 87 -10.90 4.06 12.56
CA ARG A 87 -12.04 3.28 13.06
C ARG A 87 -11.60 2.58 14.34
N GLY A 88 -12.00 3.11 15.50
CA GLY A 88 -11.44 2.67 16.78
C GLY A 88 -9.92 2.83 16.78
N ASP A 89 -9.19 1.75 17.03
CA ASP A 89 -7.72 1.75 17.01
C ASP A 89 -7.10 1.32 15.67
N ALA A 90 -7.89 0.89 14.70
CA ALA A 90 -7.43 0.67 13.33
C ALA A 90 -7.42 2.00 12.56
N ALA A 91 -6.33 2.30 11.86
CA ALA A 91 -6.26 3.49 11.02
C ALA A 91 -5.43 3.30 9.75
N VAL A 92 -5.70 4.11 8.73
CA VAL A 92 -4.78 4.35 7.63
C VAL A 92 -3.71 5.31 8.13
N SER A 93 -2.43 4.96 8.00
CA SER A 93 -1.33 5.76 8.52
C SER A 93 -1.34 7.18 7.93
N GLY A 94 -1.23 8.18 8.81
CA GLY A 94 -1.02 9.58 8.41
C GLY A 94 0.34 9.82 7.75
N GLN A 95 1.30 8.90 7.88
CA GLN A 95 2.60 9.01 7.21
C GLN A 95 2.52 8.50 5.77
N HIS A 96 1.86 7.36 5.54
CA HIS A 96 1.80 6.73 4.22
C HIS A 96 0.53 5.88 4.05
N ALA A 97 -0.28 6.22 3.04
CA ALA A 97 -1.64 5.69 2.90
C ALA A 97 -1.74 4.19 2.55
N LEU A 98 -0.65 3.56 2.10
CA LEU A 98 -0.62 2.09 1.97
C LEU A 98 -0.57 1.34 3.30
N VAL A 99 -0.20 2.00 4.39
CA VAL A 99 0.05 1.32 5.66
C VAL A 99 -1.17 1.42 6.55
N LEU A 100 -1.71 0.28 6.96
CA LEU A 100 -2.70 0.21 8.03
C LEU A 100 -1.98 0.03 9.36
N VAL A 101 -2.44 0.75 10.38
CA VAL A 101 -1.81 0.81 11.70
C VAL A 101 -2.80 0.46 12.79
N ASN A 102 -2.28 -0.13 13.86
CA ASN A 102 -2.96 -0.36 15.13
C ASN A 102 -2.42 0.59 16.19
N HIS A 103 -3.29 1.45 16.72
CA HIS A 103 -2.97 2.42 17.78
C HIS A 103 -2.92 1.83 19.20
N GLY A 104 -3.27 0.55 19.37
CA GLY A 104 -3.23 -0.14 20.65
C GLY A 104 -3.99 -1.45 20.60
N THR A 105 -5.31 -1.38 20.62
CA THR A 105 -6.18 -2.55 20.86
C THR A 105 -6.97 -3.01 19.64
N ALA A 106 -6.62 -2.58 18.42
CA ALA A 106 -7.31 -3.04 17.22
C ALA A 106 -7.14 -4.56 17.06
N SER A 107 -8.25 -5.27 16.87
CA SER A 107 -8.24 -6.68 16.51
C SER A 107 -7.88 -6.86 15.03
N GLY A 108 -7.52 -8.09 14.65
CA GLY A 108 -7.35 -8.43 13.24
C GLY A 108 -8.62 -8.13 12.43
N MET A 109 -9.79 -8.36 13.02
CA MET A 109 -11.08 -8.06 12.37
C MET A 109 -11.30 -6.57 12.14
N ASP A 110 -10.83 -5.69 13.02
CA ASP A 110 -10.91 -4.24 12.84
C ASP A 110 -10.03 -3.79 11.67
N ILE A 111 -8.81 -4.33 11.58
CA ILE A 111 -7.89 -4.06 10.47
C ILE A 111 -8.47 -4.56 9.15
N LEU A 112 -9.05 -5.77 9.14
CA LEU A 112 -9.74 -6.28 7.95
C LEU A 112 -10.93 -5.39 7.61
N ALA A 113 -11.84 -5.07 8.53
CA ALA A 113 -12.97 -4.19 8.23
C ALA A 113 -12.53 -2.86 7.58
N LEU A 114 -11.49 -2.22 8.12
CA LEU A 114 -10.91 -1.00 7.55
C LEU A 114 -10.32 -1.25 6.15
N ALA A 115 -9.62 -2.35 5.93
CA ALA A 115 -9.08 -2.69 4.62
C ALA A 115 -10.17 -2.88 3.55
N THR A 116 -11.32 -3.44 3.91
CA THR A 116 -12.46 -3.60 2.97
C THR A 116 -13.08 -2.27 2.66
N GLU A 117 -13.25 -1.40 3.66
CA GLU A 117 -13.71 -0.03 3.45
C GLU A 117 -12.79 0.71 2.46
N VAL A 118 -11.48 0.68 2.69
CA VAL A 118 -10.50 1.34 1.82
C VAL A 118 -10.54 0.81 0.39
N ALA A 119 -10.49 -0.52 0.21
CA ALA A 119 -10.50 -1.10 -1.13
C ALA A 119 -11.85 -0.91 -1.84
N GLY A 120 -12.95 -0.94 -1.10
CA GLY A 120 -14.29 -0.67 -1.62
C GLY A 120 -14.40 0.75 -2.16
N THR A 121 -13.93 1.74 -1.40
CA THR A 121 -13.91 3.15 -1.84
C THR A 121 -13.02 3.34 -3.06
N VAL A 122 -11.81 2.78 -3.09
CA VAL A 122 -10.92 2.87 -4.26
C VAL A 122 -11.54 2.19 -5.49
N LYS A 123 -12.17 1.02 -5.31
CA LYS A 123 -12.85 0.32 -6.40
C LYS A 123 -14.02 1.14 -6.94
N ASN A 124 -14.81 1.77 -6.09
CA ASN A 124 -15.94 2.58 -6.52
C ASN A 124 -15.49 3.83 -7.29
N GLU A 125 -14.40 4.48 -6.87
CA GLU A 125 -13.90 5.70 -7.50
C GLU A 125 -13.17 5.40 -8.83
N PHE A 126 -12.26 4.44 -8.81
CA PHE A 126 -11.33 4.18 -9.92
C PHE A 126 -11.71 2.97 -10.78
N GLY A 127 -12.63 2.12 -10.33
CA GLY A 127 -12.88 0.81 -10.93
C GLY A 127 -11.79 -0.23 -10.65
N ILE A 128 -10.82 0.09 -9.78
CA ILE A 128 -9.63 -0.74 -9.52
C ILE A 128 -9.79 -1.52 -8.22
N ALA A 129 -9.69 -2.84 -8.30
CA ALA A 129 -9.66 -3.70 -7.12
C ALA A 129 -8.25 -3.77 -6.53
N LEU A 130 -8.07 -3.22 -5.33
CA LEU A 130 -6.83 -3.39 -4.58
C LEU A 130 -6.71 -4.82 -4.05
N GLN A 131 -5.48 -5.30 -3.92
CA GLN A 131 -5.18 -6.63 -3.36
C GLN A 131 -4.28 -6.48 -2.13
N PRO A 132 -4.58 -7.20 -1.03
CA PRO A 132 -3.69 -7.24 0.12
C PRO A 132 -2.31 -7.82 -0.22
N GLU A 133 -1.28 -7.31 0.42
CA GLU A 133 0.09 -7.83 0.38
C GLU A 133 0.39 -8.78 1.56
N PRO A 134 -0.03 -8.50 2.81
CA PRO A 134 0.18 -9.42 3.92
C PRO A 134 -0.61 -10.74 3.75
N TYR A 135 0.00 -11.84 4.19
CA TYR A 135 -0.70 -13.10 4.38
C TYR A 135 -1.64 -12.98 5.59
N ILE A 136 -2.93 -13.27 5.40
CA ILE A 136 -3.92 -13.24 6.47
C ILE A 136 -4.28 -14.67 6.86
N PHE A 137 -4.06 -14.99 8.13
CA PHE A 137 -4.44 -16.27 8.71
C PHE A 137 -5.76 -16.14 9.47
N GLY A 138 -6.69 -17.08 9.27
CA GLY A 138 -7.98 -17.09 9.98
C GLY A 138 -8.96 -16.01 9.54
N ALA A 139 -8.82 -15.47 8.32
CA ALA A 139 -9.80 -14.52 7.77
C ALA A 139 -11.21 -15.17 7.68
N PRO A 140 -12.29 -14.41 7.95
CA PRO A 140 -13.65 -14.92 7.83
C PRO A 140 -13.96 -15.29 6.38
N SER A 141 -14.87 -16.25 6.16
CA SER A 141 -15.13 -16.82 4.83
C SER A 141 -15.69 -15.82 3.82
N GLN A 142 -16.41 -14.82 4.31
CA GLN A 142 -16.93 -13.72 3.50
C GLN A 142 -15.90 -12.63 3.16
N TRP A 143 -14.64 -12.77 3.60
CA TRP A 143 -13.60 -11.79 3.33
C TRP A 143 -13.24 -11.76 1.84
N PRO A 144 -13.24 -10.59 1.17
CA PRO A 144 -13.22 -10.52 -0.31
C PRO A 144 -12.01 -11.18 -0.99
N TRP A 145 -10.90 -11.36 -0.27
CA TRP A 145 -9.64 -11.91 -0.80
C TRP A 145 -9.29 -13.29 -0.27
N GLN A 146 -10.20 -14.00 0.40
CA GLN A 146 -9.89 -15.29 1.03
C GLN A 146 -9.28 -16.30 0.03
N GLN A 147 -9.82 -16.38 -1.19
CA GLN A 147 -9.34 -17.31 -2.23
C GLN A 147 -8.01 -16.87 -2.87
N ALA A 148 -7.75 -15.56 -2.91
CA ALA A 148 -6.52 -15.00 -3.48
C ALA A 148 -5.30 -15.15 -2.57
N GLN A 149 -5.50 -15.62 -1.33
CA GLN A 149 -4.46 -15.82 -0.31
C GLN A 149 -4.21 -17.30 0.01
N ALA A 150 -4.82 -18.22 -0.74
CA ALA A 150 -4.54 -19.64 -0.58
C ALA A 150 -3.02 -19.88 -0.74
N PRO A 151 -2.36 -20.55 0.22
CA PRO A 151 -0.97 -20.90 0.05
C PRO A 151 -0.85 -21.71 -1.23
N VAL A 152 0.15 -21.39 -2.07
CA VAL A 152 0.52 -22.26 -3.18
C VAL A 152 0.85 -23.60 -2.53
N ALA A 153 0.05 -24.63 -2.80
CA ALA A 153 0.34 -25.97 -2.31
C ALA A 153 1.75 -26.31 -2.81
N GLY A 154 2.71 -26.37 -1.88
CA GLY A 154 4.06 -26.79 -2.21
C GLY A 154 4.05 -28.24 -2.72
N PRO A 155 5.03 -28.63 -3.56
CA PRO A 155 5.17 -30.00 -4.01
C PRO A 155 5.38 -30.99 -2.86
#